data_AF-A0A933G347-F1
#
_entry.id   AF-A0A933G347-F1
#
_cell.length_a   1.000
_cell.length_b   1.000
_cell.length_c   1.000
_cell.angle_alpha   90.00
_cell.angle_beta   90.00
_cell.angle_gamma   90.00
#
_symmetry.space_group_name_H-M   'P 1'
#
loop_
_entity.id
_entity.type
_entity.pdbx_description
1 polymer ?
#
loop_
_entity_poly.entity_id
_entity_poly.type
_entity_poly.pdbx_seq_one_letter_code
_entity_poly.pdbx_strand_id
1 'polypeptide(L)'
;MLAAAGIGPIGPIDGLIILAVVVLIFGVGKLADVGGALGRSLREFRKAAREPDEPDRPVAISSSTTAPAAPPTCAKCGAALEAQTKFCAACGTPVQTAVQ
;
A
#
# COMPACT_ATOMS: atom_id res chain seq x y z
N MET A 1 -42.39 -10.99 -18.95
CA MET A 1 -42.05 -9.60 -18.58
C MET A 1 -40.92 -9.56 -17.55
N LEU A 2 -40.29 -10.67 -17.14
CA LEU A 2 -39.11 -11.33 -17.74
C LEU A 2 -38.10 -10.43 -18.49
N ALA A 3 -36.98 -10.15 -17.81
CA ALA A 3 -35.60 -10.20 -18.27
C ALA A 3 -35.22 -9.52 -19.61
N ALA A 4 -34.67 -8.30 -19.51
CA ALA A 4 -33.66 -7.79 -20.45
C ALA A 4 -32.89 -6.61 -19.84
N ALA A 5 -31.56 -6.77 -19.73
CA ALA A 5 -30.50 -5.78 -19.95
C ALA A 5 -30.66 -4.31 -19.45
N GLY A 6 -29.84 -3.95 -18.46
CA GLY A 6 -29.34 -2.59 -18.19
C GLY A 6 -28.40 -2.66 -16.99
N ILE A 7 -27.09 -2.39 -17.01
CA ILE A 7 -26.30 -1.46 -17.83
C ILE A 7 -27.03 -0.11 -17.96
N GLY A 8 -27.23 0.51 -16.80
CA GLY A 8 -27.71 1.89 -16.62
C GLY A 8 -28.73 2.01 -15.48
N PRO A 9 -28.62 2.96 -14.54
CA PRO A 9 -27.45 3.56 -13.90
C PRO A 9 -27.26 2.91 -12.52
N ILE A 10 -26.96 1.60 -12.48
CA ILE A 10 -26.47 0.98 -11.25
C ILE A 10 -25.09 1.57 -11.05
N GLY A 11 -25.03 2.67 -10.31
CA GLY A 11 -23.80 3.41 -10.11
C GLY A 11 -22.82 2.52 -9.36
N PRO A 12 -21.51 2.82 -9.43
CA PRO A 12 -20.53 2.19 -8.55
C PRO A 12 -20.89 2.29 -7.05
N ILE A 13 -21.82 3.19 -6.70
CA ILE A 13 -22.41 3.35 -5.37
C ILE A 13 -23.18 2.11 -4.87
N ASP A 14 -23.98 1.41 -5.68
CA ASP A 14 -24.75 0.26 -5.20
C ASP A 14 -23.82 -0.89 -4.75
N GLY A 15 -22.78 -1.14 -5.53
CA GLY A 15 -21.71 -2.08 -5.16
C GLY A 15 -20.92 -1.64 -3.92
N LEU A 16 -20.70 -0.32 -3.76
CA LEU A 16 -20.03 0.24 -2.58
C LEU A 16 -20.85 0.05 -1.30
N ILE A 17 -22.19 0.22 -1.35
CA ILE A 17 -23.07 0.01 -0.20
C ILE A 17 -23.03 -1.45 0.26
N ILE A 18 -23.14 -2.39 -0.66
CA ILE A 18 -23.07 -3.82 -0.34
C ILE A 18 -21.71 -4.20 0.23
N LEU A 19 -20.62 -3.70 -0.37
CA LEU A 19 -19.26 -3.87 0.16
C LEU A 19 -19.15 -3.31 1.59
N ALA A 20 -19.71 -2.12 1.85
CA ALA A 20 -19.70 -1.50 3.16
C ALA A 20 -20.47 -2.33 4.21
N VAL A 21 -21.64 -2.89 3.87
CA VAL A 21 -22.39 -3.78 4.78
C VAL A 21 -21.58 -5.02 5.14
N VAL A 22 -20.92 -5.65 4.16
CA VAL A 22 -20.04 -6.80 4.41
C VAL A 22 -18.88 -6.41 5.32
N VAL A 23 -18.22 -5.28 5.05
CA VAL A 23 -17.13 -4.75 5.90
C VAL A 23 -17.64 -4.45 7.32
N LEU A 24 -18.88 -4.02 7.49
CA LEU A 24 -19.46 -3.70 8.80
C LEU A 24 -19.76 -4.96 9.63
N ILE A 25 -20.19 -6.05 8.99
CA ILE A 25 -20.43 -7.35 9.64
C ILE A 25 -19.11 -8.08 9.93
N PHE A 26 -18.20 -8.17 8.94
CA PHE A 26 -16.94 -8.90 9.08
C PHE A 26 -15.83 -8.07 9.74
N GLY A 27 -15.94 -6.74 9.73
CA GLY A 27 -14.94 -5.79 10.20
C GLY A 27 -13.81 -5.52 9.19
N VAL A 28 -13.25 -4.30 9.21
CA VAL A 28 -12.08 -3.92 8.38
C VAL A 28 -10.84 -4.77 8.63
N GLY A 29 -10.68 -5.31 9.85
CA GLY A 29 -9.53 -6.14 10.23
C GLY A 29 -9.51 -7.51 9.55
N LYS A 30 -10.66 -8.19 9.44
CA LYS A 30 -10.74 -9.52 8.81
C LYS A 30 -10.55 -9.45 7.31
N LEU A 31 -11.06 -8.40 6.66
CA LEU A 31 -10.83 -8.19 5.22
C LEU A 31 -9.36 -7.89 4.91
N ALA A 32 -8.67 -7.12 5.76
CA ALA A 32 -7.25 -6.81 5.57
C ALA A 32 -6.34 -8.05 5.75
N ASP A 33 -6.65 -8.90 6.73
CA ASP A 33 -5.93 -10.16 6.99
C ASP A 33 -6.03 -11.11 5.78
N VAL A 34 -7.26 -11.37 5.31
CA VAL A 34 -7.53 -12.21 4.14
C VAL A 34 -6.93 -11.60 2.87
N GLY A 35 -7.08 -10.29 2.66
CA GLY A 35 -6.46 -9.59 1.53
C GLY A 35 -4.93 -9.63 1.55
N GLY A 36 -4.30 -9.60 2.73
CA GLY A 36 -2.85 -9.71 2.90
C GLY A 36 -2.30 -11.11 2.59
N ALA A 37 -3.04 -12.16 2.94
CA ALA A 37 -2.70 -13.54 2.59
C ALA A 37 -2.89 -13.80 1.09
N LEU A 38 -4.06 -13.42 0.55
CA LEU A 38 -4.37 -13.55 -0.88
C LEU A 38 -3.43 -12.71 -1.76
N GLY A 39 -3.09 -11.50 -1.32
CA GLY A 39 -2.20 -10.60 -2.05
C GLY A 39 -0.79 -11.14 -2.20
N ARG A 40 -0.25 -11.82 -1.18
CA ARG A 40 1.07 -12.48 -1.26
C ARG A 40 1.06 -13.60 -2.30
N SER A 41 0.04 -14.46 -2.23
CA SER A 41 -0.12 -15.56 -3.19
C SER A 41 -0.29 -15.04 -4.62
N LEU A 42 -1.13 -14.03 -4.84
CA LEU A 42 -1.33 -13.43 -6.16
C LEU A 42 -0.07 -12.73 -6.71
N ARG A 43 0.77 -12.17 -5.85
CA ARG A 43 2.05 -11.55 -6.24
C ARG A 43 3.02 -12.60 -6.78
N GLU A 44 3.16 -13.74 -6.10
CA GLU A 44 3.98 -14.86 -6.58
C GLU A 44 3.41 -15.46 -7.87
N PHE A 45 2.08 -15.61 -7.97
CA PHE A 45 1.43 -16.05 -9.21
C PHE A 45 1.66 -15.10 -10.38
N ARG A 46 1.53 -13.79 -10.15
CA ARG A 46 1.85 -12.76 -11.15
C ARG A 46 3.31 -12.80 -11.57
N LYS A 47 4.22 -13.12 -10.66
CA LYS A 47 5.66 -13.18 -10.91
C LYS A 47 6.01 -14.40 -11.76
N ALA A 48 5.59 -15.58 -11.34
CA ALA A 48 5.75 -16.81 -12.10
C ALA A 48 5.07 -16.74 -13.49
N ALA A 49 3.90 -16.09 -13.59
CA ALA A 49 3.22 -15.89 -14.87
C ALA A 49 3.89 -14.86 -15.79
N ARG A 50 4.78 -14.01 -15.26
CA ARG A 50 5.50 -12.97 -16.02
C ARG A 50 6.94 -13.35 -16.36
N GLU A 51 7.43 -14.49 -15.90
CA GLU A 51 8.80 -14.94 -16.08
C GLU A 51 8.82 -16.05 -17.14
N PRO A 52 8.89 -15.71 -18.44
CA PRO A 52 9.19 -16.69 -19.47
C PRO A 52 10.69 -17.02 -19.39
N ASP A 53 10.99 -18.27 -19.04
CA ASP A 53 12.19 -19.05 -19.42
C ASP A 53 13.54 -18.30 -19.43
N GLU A 54 14.01 -17.79 -18.29
CA GLU A 54 15.43 -17.42 -18.15
C GLU A 54 16.00 -18.00 -16.84
N PRO A 55 16.97 -18.94 -16.91
CA PRO A 55 17.62 -19.49 -15.74
C PRO A 55 18.62 -18.48 -15.17
N ASP A 56 18.71 -18.42 -13.84
CA ASP A 56 19.71 -17.68 -13.08
C ASP A 56 19.57 -16.14 -13.01
N ARG A 57 18.63 -15.68 -12.17
CA ARG A 57 18.93 -14.62 -11.20
C ARG A 57 18.37 -14.97 -9.81
N PRO A 58 19.13 -14.74 -8.72
CA PRO A 58 18.58 -14.82 -7.38
C PRO A 58 17.48 -13.76 -7.24
N VAL A 59 16.25 -14.24 -7.15
CA VAL A 59 15.06 -13.42 -7.04
C VAL A 59 15.08 -12.70 -5.68
N ALA A 60 15.69 -11.52 -5.65
CA ALA A 60 15.48 -10.57 -4.58
C ALA A 60 13.98 -10.23 -4.56
N ILE A 61 13.32 -10.71 -3.51
CA ILE A 61 11.93 -10.43 -3.18
C ILE A 61 11.85 -8.95 -2.81
N SER A 62 11.73 -8.09 -3.81
CA SER A 62 11.26 -6.72 -3.64
C SER A 62 9.81 -6.68 -4.08
N SER A 63 8.91 -6.54 -3.10
CA SER A 63 7.79 -5.57 -3.08
C SER A 63 6.61 -6.05 -2.21
N SER A 64 6.75 -5.85 -0.89
CA SER A 64 5.69 -5.43 0.07
C SER A 64 5.93 -5.92 1.51
N THR A 65 7.16 -5.76 2.00
CA THR A 65 7.35 -5.10 3.30
C THR A 65 7.87 -3.72 2.96
N THR A 66 7.23 -2.69 3.51
CA THR A 66 7.73 -1.31 3.58
C THR A 66 9.26 -1.31 3.59
N ALA A 67 9.84 -0.85 2.48
CA ALA A 67 11.27 -0.56 2.43
C ALA A 67 11.57 0.42 3.58
N PRO A 68 12.56 0.15 4.45
CA PRO A 68 13.04 1.15 5.37
C PRO A 68 13.58 2.30 4.51
N ALA A 69 12.74 3.34 4.38
CA ALA A 69 13.20 4.64 3.97
C ALA A 69 14.33 4.99 4.94
N ALA A 70 15.55 5.10 4.40
CA ALA A 70 16.67 5.65 5.13
C ALA A 70 16.17 6.91 5.86
N PRO A 71 16.39 7.04 7.18
CA PRO A 71 15.85 8.16 7.92
C PRO A 71 16.42 9.45 7.31
N PRO A 72 15.57 10.44 6.98
CA PRO A 72 16.05 11.71 6.48
C PRO A 72 17.04 12.30 7.48
N THR A 73 18.26 12.58 7.05
CA THR A 73 19.28 13.18 7.92
C THR A 73 19.18 14.70 7.87
N CYS A 74 19.50 15.35 8.99
CA CYS A 74 19.51 16.80 9.08
C CYS A 74 20.59 17.36 8.14
N ALA A 75 20.24 18.21 7.18
CA ALA A 75 21.23 18.85 6.30
C ALA A 75 22.23 19.75 7.05
N LYS A 76 21.91 20.19 8.27
CA LYS A 76 22.74 21.11 9.06
C LYS A 76 23.75 20.41 9.99
N CYS A 77 23.39 19.27 10.57
CA CYS A 77 24.24 18.54 11.53
C CYS A 77 24.37 17.03 11.27
N GLY A 78 23.68 16.49 10.26
CA GLY A 78 23.75 15.08 9.87
C GLY A 78 22.96 14.10 10.76
N ALA A 79 22.35 14.54 11.85
CA ALA A 79 21.58 13.66 12.74
C ALA A 79 20.36 13.04 12.00
N ALA A 80 20.04 11.77 12.28
CA ALA A 80 18.87 11.09 11.72
C ALA A 80 17.57 11.67 12.32
N LEU A 81 16.62 12.09 11.48
CA LEU A 81 15.33 12.61 11.93
C LEU A 81 14.24 11.53 11.89
N GLU A 82 13.46 11.50 12.96
CA GLU A 82 12.15 10.84 12.99
C GLU A 82 11.14 11.66 12.19
N ALA A 83 10.32 10.97 11.40
CA ALA A 83 9.55 11.54 10.29
C ALA A 83 8.45 12.57 10.65
N GLN A 84 8.33 13.00 11.91
CA GLN A 84 7.27 13.92 12.35
C GLN A 84 7.71 15.02 13.33
N THR A 85 9.01 15.27 13.50
CA THR A 85 9.49 16.35 14.37
C THR A 85 9.60 17.68 13.62
N LYS A 86 8.88 18.72 14.09
CA LYS A 86 8.92 20.09 13.53
C LYS A 86 10.31 20.76 13.59
N PHE A 87 11.16 20.27 14.49
CA PHE A 87 12.51 20.79 14.76
C PHE A 87 13.49 19.63 14.92
N CYS A 88 14.75 19.83 14.54
CA CYS A 88 15.79 18.85 14.82
C CYS A 88 16.20 18.91 16.30
N ALA A 89 16.05 17.81 17.05
CA ALA A 89 16.35 17.75 18.48
C ALA A 89 17.86 17.91 18.81
N ALA A 90 18.75 17.66 17.84
CA ALA A 90 20.20 17.75 18.03
C ALA A 90 20.75 19.18 17.87
N CYS A 91 20.16 20.00 16.99
CA CYS A 91 20.69 21.34 16.65
C CYS A 91 19.67 22.49 16.74
N GLY A 92 18.41 22.20 17.11
CA GLY A 92 17.38 23.19 17.42
C GLY A 92 16.79 23.96 16.23
N THR A 93 17.19 23.67 14.99
CA THR A 93 16.69 24.37 13.81
C THR A 93 15.41 23.73 13.24
N PRO A 94 14.45 24.53 12.72
CA PRO A 94 13.24 24.01 12.08
C PRO A 94 13.60 23.30 10.77
N VAL A 95 13.04 22.11 10.54
CA VAL A 95 13.38 21.30 9.35
C VAL A 95 12.39 21.48 8.17
N GLN A 96 11.32 22.26 8.35
CA GLN A 96 10.23 22.39 7.36
C GLN A 96 10.51 23.40 6.22
N THR A 97 11.72 23.92 6.06
CA THR A 97 11.97 24.99 5.07
C THR A 97 12.42 24.49 3.68
N ALA A 98 12.30 23.20 3.38
CA ALA A 98 12.78 22.65 2.10
C ALA A 98 11.90 21.50 1.53
N VAL A 99 10.58 21.71 1.44
CA VAL A 99 9.72 21.02 0.45
C VAL A 99 8.60 22.00 0.07
N GLN A 100 8.80 22.73 -1.03
CA GLN A 100 7.67 23.14 -1.87
C GLN A 100 7.49 22.07 -2.94
#